data_AF-A0A5N5XEZ4-F1
#
_entry.id   AF-A0A5N5XEZ4-F1
#
_cell.length_a   1.000
_cell.length_b   1.000
_cell.length_c   1.000
_cell.angle_alpha   90.00
_cell.angle_beta   90.00
_cell.angle_gamma   90.00
#
_symmetry.space_group_name_H-M   'P 1'
#
loop_
_entity.id
_entity.type
_entity.pdbx_description
1 polymer ?
#
loop_
_entity_poly.entity_id
_entity_poly.type
_entity_poly.pdbx_seq_one_letter_code
_entity_poly.pdbx_strand_id
1 'polypeptide(L)'
;MIYGNNINATHVSQLNTTSADIYRFMSLEAKPIDPVPENGFWPWVDVRDVVRAHLKALEVPAAGGERFFVCAGNYGYQQIVDILREKVPEIKDPVPHGKPGAGFGGVEVYTPDNEKSRRILGLQYCGLEASVVDSAYSHLNLEKQSS
;
A
#
# COMPACT_ATOMS: atom_id res chain seq x y z
N MET A 1 -1.89 -1.57 7.11
CA MET A 1 -2.13 -2.06 5.74
C MET A 1 -0.85 -2.61 5.17
N ILE A 2 -0.95 -3.60 4.28
CA ILE A 2 0.21 -4.18 3.58
C ILE A 2 -0.07 -4.03 2.08
N TYR A 3 0.73 -3.22 1.40
CA TYR A 3 0.59 -2.93 -0.02
C TYR A 3 1.77 -3.49 -0.82
N GLY A 4 1.67 -3.50 -2.14
CA GLY A 4 2.67 -4.07 -3.05
C GLY A 4 2.06 -5.10 -4.01
N ASN A 5 2.93 -5.79 -4.75
CA ASN A 5 2.50 -6.71 -5.80
C ASN A 5 1.62 -7.83 -5.27
N ASN A 6 0.51 -8.08 -5.96
CA ASN A 6 -0.34 -9.22 -5.68
C ASN A 6 0.21 -10.44 -6.45
N ILE A 7 0.68 -11.43 -5.70
CA ILE A 7 1.15 -12.71 -6.24
C ILE A 7 0.24 -13.89 -5.85
N ASN A 8 -0.81 -13.63 -5.07
CA ASN A 8 -1.62 -14.67 -4.42
C ASN A 8 -2.95 -14.91 -5.15
N ALA A 9 -3.51 -13.90 -5.80
CA ALA A 9 -4.79 -14.01 -6.50
C ALA A 9 -4.56 -14.34 -7.98
N THR A 10 -5.37 -15.24 -8.54
CA THR A 10 -5.37 -15.52 -9.99
C THR A 10 -6.46 -14.74 -10.73
N HIS A 11 -7.42 -14.17 -9.99
CA HIS A 11 -8.48 -13.31 -10.52
C HIS A 11 -8.72 -12.13 -9.59
N VAL A 12 -9.19 -11.01 -10.14
CA VAL A 12 -9.52 -9.80 -9.35
C VAL A 12 -10.61 -10.03 -8.30
N SER A 13 -11.48 -11.02 -8.49
CA SER A 13 -12.49 -11.42 -7.52
C SER A 13 -11.93 -12.14 -6.28
N GLN A 14 -10.65 -12.53 -6.32
CA GLN A 14 -9.96 -13.25 -5.24
C GLN A 14 -8.94 -12.36 -4.50
N LEU A 15 -8.93 -11.05 -4.75
CA LEU A 15 -8.05 -10.13 -4.05
C LEU A 15 -8.33 -10.15 -2.55
N ASN A 16 -7.26 -10.18 -1.74
CA ASN A 16 -7.37 -9.97 -0.31
C ASN A 16 -7.74 -8.51 0.00
N THR A 17 -8.05 -8.21 1.27
CA THR A 17 -8.52 -6.88 1.70
C THR A 17 -7.65 -5.73 1.21
N THR A 18 -6.32 -5.79 1.40
CA THR A 18 -5.43 -4.66 1.07
C THR A 18 -5.17 -4.52 -0.42
N SER A 19 -5.22 -5.62 -1.17
CA SER A 19 -5.15 -5.57 -2.63
C SER A 19 -6.44 -5.01 -3.23
N ALA A 20 -7.60 -5.46 -2.74
CA ALA A 20 -8.90 -4.94 -3.15
C ALA A 20 -9.05 -3.44 -2.84
N ASP A 21 -8.42 -2.99 -1.76
CA ASP A 21 -8.43 -1.60 -1.29
C ASP A 21 -7.71 -0.62 -2.25
N ILE A 22 -6.65 -1.05 -2.94
CA ILE A 22 -6.07 -0.27 -4.06
C ILE A 22 -6.92 -0.46 -5.32
N TYR A 23 -7.27 -1.71 -5.64
CA TYR A 23 -7.97 -2.06 -6.88
C TYR A 23 -9.30 -1.32 -7.05
N ARG A 24 -10.06 -1.09 -5.98
CA ARG A 24 -11.34 -0.35 -6.02
C ARG A 24 -11.22 1.07 -6.59
N PHE A 25 -10.05 1.69 -6.55
CA PHE A 25 -9.84 3.03 -7.08
C PHE A 25 -9.47 3.05 -8.56
N MET A 26 -9.13 1.90 -9.14
CA MET A 26 -8.62 1.78 -10.51
C MET A 26 -9.40 0.78 -11.37
N SER A 27 -10.39 0.08 -10.80
CA SER A 27 -11.25 -0.82 -11.55
C SER A 27 -12.10 -0.07 -12.57
N LEU A 28 -12.62 -0.79 -13.57
CA LEU A 28 -13.52 -0.24 -14.58
C LEU A 28 -14.84 0.33 -14.02
N GLU A 29 -15.19 -0.03 -12.79
CA GLU A 29 -16.38 0.47 -12.10
C GLU A 29 -16.14 1.82 -11.39
N ALA A 30 -14.88 2.18 -11.15
CA ALA A 30 -14.50 3.42 -10.52
C ALA A 30 -14.81 4.62 -11.42
N LYS A 31 -15.25 5.71 -10.80
CA LYS A 31 -15.57 6.97 -11.49
C LYS A 31 -14.81 8.13 -10.86
N PRO A 32 -14.45 9.16 -11.65
CA PRO A 32 -13.78 10.35 -11.11
C PRO A 32 -14.57 11.07 -10.00
N ILE A 33 -15.90 10.92 -10.00
CA ILE A 33 -16.80 11.55 -9.01
C ILE A 33 -17.01 10.71 -7.74
N ASP A 34 -16.56 9.46 -7.72
CA ASP A 34 -16.76 8.60 -6.56
C ASP A 34 -16.03 9.18 -5.34
N PRO A 35 -16.61 9.03 -4.13
CA PRO A 35 -15.99 9.55 -2.93
C PRO A 35 -14.73 8.75 -2.59
N VAL A 36 -13.65 9.45 -2.23
CA VAL A 36 -12.52 8.84 -1.54
C VAL A 36 -12.92 8.66 -0.07
N PRO A 37 -12.92 7.42 0.46
CA PRO A 37 -13.39 7.15 1.81
C PRO A 37 -12.42 7.70 2.86
N GLU A 38 -12.93 7.87 4.08
CA GLU A 38 -12.11 8.23 5.23
C GLU A 38 -11.23 7.05 5.69
N ASN A 39 -10.04 7.37 6.18
CA ASN A 39 -9.13 6.39 6.76
C ASN A 39 -9.58 5.99 8.17
N GLY A 40 -9.92 4.71 8.36
CA GLY A 40 -10.08 4.12 9.70
C GLY A 40 -8.77 3.57 10.29
N PHE A 41 -7.72 3.48 9.48
CA PHE A 41 -6.41 2.95 9.85
C PHE A 41 -5.31 3.65 9.04
N TRP A 42 -4.19 3.95 9.70
CA TRP A 42 -3.12 4.79 9.16
C TRP A 42 -1.81 4.05 8.86
N PRO A 43 -1.34 3.10 9.69
CA PRO A 43 -0.06 2.45 9.46
C PRO A 43 -0.07 1.62 8.18
N TRP A 44 1.03 1.64 7.46
CA TRP A 44 1.21 0.77 6.29
C TRP A 44 2.66 0.30 6.13
N VAL A 45 2.85 -0.71 5.29
CA VAL A 45 4.16 -1.21 4.88
C VAL A 45 4.07 -1.91 3.52
N ASP A 46 5.18 -1.93 2.78
CA ASP A 46 5.29 -2.73 1.55
C ASP A 46 5.49 -4.22 1.88
N VAL A 47 4.85 -5.11 1.13
CA VAL A 47 4.92 -6.56 1.31
C VAL A 47 6.36 -7.09 1.20
N ARG A 48 7.21 -6.47 0.37
CA ARG A 48 8.64 -6.84 0.25
C ARG A 48 9.40 -6.54 1.53
N ASP A 49 9.05 -5.48 2.24
CA ASP A 49 9.65 -5.15 3.54
C ASP A 49 9.17 -6.11 4.63
N VAL A 50 7.92 -6.56 4.56
CA VAL A 50 7.43 -7.64 5.43
C VAL A 50 8.23 -8.92 5.19
N VAL A 51 8.47 -9.31 3.94
CA VAL A 51 9.29 -10.49 3.61
C VAL A 51 10.72 -10.33 4.13
N ARG A 52 11.36 -9.18 3.90
CA ARG A 52 12.70 -8.88 4.43
C ARG A 52 12.74 -8.94 5.94
N ALA A 53 11.71 -8.44 6.62
CA ALA A 53 11.61 -8.47 8.08
C ALA A 53 11.56 -9.91 8.60
N HIS A 54 10.75 -10.78 7.99
CA HIS A 54 10.67 -12.19 8.36
C HIS A 54 12.02 -12.89 8.17
N LEU A 55 12.69 -12.67 7.02
CA LEU A 55 14.01 -13.24 6.77
C LEU A 55 15.04 -12.76 7.81
N LYS A 56 15.09 -11.45 8.08
CA LYS A 56 16.02 -10.87 9.05
C LYS A 56 15.75 -11.33 10.48
N ALA A 57 14.48 -11.51 10.85
CA ALA A 57 14.12 -12.05 12.16
C ALA A 57 14.63 -13.49 12.37
N LEU A 58 14.76 -14.28 11.29
CA LEU A 58 15.36 -15.61 11.34
C LEU A 58 16.89 -15.58 11.35
N GLU A 59 17.49 -14.69 10.56
CA GLU A 59 18.95 -14.65 10.34
C GLU A 59 19.73 -13.91 11.44
N VAL A 60 19.15 -12.88 12.05
CA VAL A 60 19.86 -11.97 12.97
C VAL A 60 19.75 -12.51 14.40
N PRO A 61 20.86 -12.93 15.06
CA PRO A 61 20.78 -13.49 16.41
C PRO A 61 20.15 -12.54 17.44
N ALA A 62 20.40 -11.23 17.30
CA ALA A 62 19.83 -10.19 18.17
C ALA A 62 18.31 -10.00 18.01
N ALA A 63 17.68 -10.64 17.02
CA ALA A 63 16.23 -10.62 16.85
C ALA A 63 15.50 -11.65 17.74
N GLY A 64 16.24 -12.58 18.38
CA GLY A 64 15.65 -13.59 19.25
C GLY A 64 14.91 -12.98 20.44
N GLY A 65 13.63 -13.36 20.61
CA GLY A 65 12.77 -12.87 21.69
C GLY A 65 12.21 -11.46 21.49
N GLU A 66 12.52 -10.81 20.35
CA GLU A 66 12.07 -9.46 20.07
C GLU A 66 10.74 -9.41 19.31
N ARG A 67 10.05 -8.27 19.43
CA ARG A 67 8.86 -7.94 18.63
C ARG A 67 9.15 -6.69 17.82
N PHE A 68 8.83 -6.74 16.53
CA PHE A 68 9.13 -5.67 15.59
C PHE A 68 7.86 -5.06 15.04
N PHE A 69 7.74 -3.73 15.15
CA PHE A 69 6.76 -3.00 14.36
C PHE A 69 7.33 -2.75 12.97
N VAL A 70 6.82 -3.51 12.00
CA VAL A 70 7.22 -3.44 10.59
C VAL A 70 6.26 -2.49 9.89
N CYS A 71 6.62 -1.21 9.84
CA CYS A 71 5.77 -0.12 9.40
C CYS A 71 6.63 0.93 8.67
N ALA A 72 6.23 1.32 7.46
CA ALA A 72 6.91 2.35 6.67
C ALA A 72 6.47 3.77 7.03
N GLY A 73 5.33 3.91 7.72
CA GLY A 73 4.75 5.18 8.14
C GLY A 73 3.23 5.14 8.07
N ASN A 74 2.62 6.31 7.96
CA ASN A 74 1.19 6.44 7.72
C ASN A 74 0.86 6.71 6.25
N TYR A 75 -0.34 6.34 5.83
CA TYR A 75 -0.91 6.68 4.53
C TYR A 75 -2.32 7.26 4.70
N GLY A 76 -2.77 8.00 3.70
CA GLY A 76 -4.17 8.37 3.48
C GLY A 76 -4.68 7.83 2.14
N TYR A 77 -5.96 7.50 2.04
CA TYR A 77 -6.56 7.08 0.78
C TYR A 77 -6.45 8.14 -0.30
N GLN A 78 -6.51 9.42 0.08
CA GLN A 78 -6.27 10.52 -0.85
C GLN A 78 -4.86 10.46 -1.44
N GLN A 79 -3.84 10.11 -0.64
CA GLN A 79 -2.48 9.97 -1.16
C GLN A 79 -2.38 8.83 -2.19
N ILE A 80 -3.05 7.69 -1.93
CA ILE A 80 -3.09 6.57 -2.89
C ILE A 80 -3.72 7.03 -4.21
N VAL A 81 -4.87 7.70 -4.14
CA VAL A 81 -5.60 8.21 -5.29
C VAL A 81 -4.77 9.24 -6.07
N ASP A 82 -4.12 10.17 -5.38
CA ASP A 82 -3.23 11.16 -6.00
C ASP A 82 -2.06 10.49 -6.73
N ILE A 83 -1.43 9.49 -6.11
CA ILE A 83 -0.35 8.69 -6.71
C ILE A 83 -0.84 7.96 -7.97
N LEU A 84 -1.99 7.28 -7.90
CA LEU A 84 -2.54 6.55 -9.05
C LEU A 84 -2.79 7.48 -10.24
N ARG A 85 -3.37 8.66 -9.99
CA ARG A 85 -3.64 9.66 -11.05
C ARG A 85 -2.37 10.26 -11.64
N GLU A 86 -1.34 10.46 -10.83
CA GLU A 86 -0.08 11.08 -11.27
C GLU A 86 0.84 10.07 -11.99
N LYS A 87 0.91 8.84 -11.51
CA LYS A 87 1.96 7.87 -11.89
C LYS A 87 1.47 6.72 -12.78
N VAL A 88 0.16 6.50 -12.90
CA VAL A 88 -0.41 5.38 -13.67
C VAL A 88 -1.34 5.93 -14.76
N PRO A 89 -0.79 6.41 -15.89
CA PRO A 89 -1.56 7.11 -16.92
C PRO A 89 -2.66 6.25 -17.56
N GLU A 90 -2.50 4.92 -17.58
CA GLU A 90 -3.43 3.95 -18.17
C GLU A 90 -4.82 3.95 -17.51
N ILE A 91 -4.89 4.34 -16.23
CA ILE A 91 -6.12 4.33 -15.42
C ILE A 91 -6.45 5.70 -14.81
N LYS A 92 -5.78 6.76 -15.26
CA LYS A 92 -5.96 8.11 -14.71
C LYS A 92 -7.41 8.61 -14.76
N ASP A 93 -8.14 8.29 -15.82
CA ASP A 93 -9.48 8.81 -16.05
C ASP A 93 -10.54 8.23 -15.09
N PRO A 94 -10.65 6.89 -14.89
CA PRO A 94 -11.61 6.33 -13.93
C PRO A 94 -11.28 6.61 -12.46
N VAL A 95 -10.02 6.88 -12.10
CA VAL A 95 -9.63 7.07 -10.69
C VAL A 95 -10.34 8.28 -10.07
N PRO A 96 -10.93 8.16 -8.87
CA PRO A 96 -11.57 9.27 -8.16
C PRO A 96 -10.70 10.51 -8.02
N HIS A 97 -11.28 11.71 -8.00
CA HIS A 97 -10.52 12.94 -7.71
C HIS A 97 -10.31 13.15 -6.20
N GLY A 98 -11.35 12.92 -5.40
CA GLY A 98 -11.37 13.29 -3.99
C GLY A 98 -11.02 14.77 -3.77
N LYS A 99 -10.10 15.04 -2.85
CA LYS A 99 -9.53 16.36 -2.56
C LYS A 99 -8.00 16.30 -2.74
N PRO A 100 -7.47 16.57 -3.95
CA PRO A 100 -6.04 16.43 -4.23
C PRO A 100 -5.16 17.14 -3.21
N GLY A 101 -4.14 16.45 -2.71
CA GLY A 101 -3.21 17.00 -1.72
C GLY A 101 -3.74 17.07 -0.29
N ALA A 102 -4.95 16.58 0.00
CA ALA A 102 -5.48 16.58 1.37
C ALA A 102 -4.71 15.65 2.33
N GLY A 103 -3.87 14.75 1.81
CA GLY A 103 -3.03 13.87 2.62
C GLY A 103 -3.86 12.99 3.55
N PHE A 104 -3.80 13.28 4.85
CA PHE A 104 -4.59 12.59 5.89
C PHE A 104 -5.99 13.16 6.10
N GLY A 105 -6.44 14.14 5.30
CA GLY A 105 -7.78 14.71 5.43
C GLY A 105 -7.91 15.76 6.54
N GLY A 106 -6.80 16.37 6.96
CA GLY A 106 -6.79 17.44 7.96
C GLY A 106 -6.92 16.97 9.41
N VAL A 107 -6.83 15.67 9.68
CA VAL A 107 -6.78 15.12 11.03
C VAL A 107 -5.34 14.94 11.50
N GLU A 108 -5.13 15.09 12.81
CA GLU A 108 -3.86 14.74 13.44
C GLU A 108 -3.75 13.22 13.59
N VAL A 109 -2.63 12.66 13.13
CA VAL A 109 -2.36 11.22 13.15
C VAL A 109 -1.13 10.95 14.01
N TYR A 110 -1.19 9.87 14.80
CA TYR A 110 -0.04 9.41 15.58
C TYR A 110 1.13 9.03 14.66
N THR A 111 2.36 9.14 15.12
CA THR A 111 3.54 8.72 14.34
C THR A 111 3.96 7.31 14.74
N PRO A 112 3.99 6.34 13.81
CA PRO A 112 4.54 5.01 14.06
C PRO A 112 6.03 5.07 14.42
N ASP A 113 6.42 4.47 15.54
CA ASP A 113 7.84 4.24 15.86
C ASP A 113 8.29 2.86 15.33
N ASN A 114 9.19 2.90 14.35
CA ASN A 114 9.80 1.74 13.72
C ASN A 114 11.32 1.66 13.97
N GLU A 115 11.88 2.42 14.93
CA GLU A 115 13.32 2.52 15.12
C GLU A 115 13.94 1.16 15.42
N LYS A 116 13.29 0.34 16.25
CA LYS A 116 13.78 -0.99 16.61
C LYS A 116 13.94 -1.90 15.38
N SER A 117 12.98 -1.91 14.45
CA SER A 117 13.02 -2.75 13.25
C SER A 117 14.08 -2.25 12.27
N ARG A 118 14.30 -0.94 12.16
CA ARG A 118 15.42 -0.37 11.38
C ARG A 118 16.77 -0.73 11.99
N ARG A 119 16.92 -0.61 13.31
CA ARG A 119 18.20 -0.79 14.01
C ARG A 119 18.62 -2.26 14.11
N ILE A 120 17.71 -3.15 14.50
CA ILE A 120 18.06 -4.56 14.75
C ILE A 120 17.98 -5.39 13.47
N LEU A 121 16.92 -5.22 12.68
CA LEU A 121 16.73 -6.00 11.45
C LEU A 121 17.41 -5.36 10.22
N GLY A 122 17.89 -4.12 10.34
CA GLY A 122 18.51 -3.39 9.22
C GLY A 122 17.53 -2.99 8.12
N LEU A 123 16.23 -2.87 8.43
CA LEU A 123 15.21 -2.59 7.42
C LEU A 123 15.34 -1.19 6.83
N GLN A 124 15.18 -1.14 5.51
CA GLN A 124 14.99 0.08 4.72
C GLN A 124 13.63 -0.04 4.03
N TYR A 125 12.71 0.84 4.40
CA TYR A 125 11.33 0.77 3.93
C TYR A 125 11.16 1.39 2.54
N CYS A 126 10.37 0.73 1.70
CA CYS A 126 9.90 1.24 0.43
C CYS A 126 8.96 2.45 0.64
N GLY A 127 8.99 3.40 -0.30
CA GLY A 127 8.09 4.55 -0.31
C GLY A 127 6.68 4.19 -0.77
N LEU A 128 5.68 4.96 -0.31
CA LEU A 128 4.26 4.73 -0.64
C LEU A 128 4.02 4.78 -2.16
N GLU A 129 4.62 5.75 -2.84
CA GLU A 129 4.51 5.90 -4.30
C GLU A 129 4.91 4.62 -5.04
N ALA A 130 6.12 4.12 -4.79
CA ALA A 130 6.61 2.90 -5.43
C ALA A 130 5.73 1.69 -5.12
N SER A 131 5.29 1.54 -3.86
CA SER A 131 4.42 0.43 -3.44
C SER A 131 3.07 0.45 -4.16
N VAL A 132 2.43 1.62 -4.24
CA VAL A 132 1.12 1.82 -4.90
C VAL A 132 1.24 1.62 -6.41
N VAL A 133 2.27 2.18 -7.04
CA VAL A 133 2.51 2.03 -8.49
C VAL A 133 2.74 0.56 -8.85
N ASP A 134 3.59 -0.13 -8.09
CA ASP A 134 3.85 -1.56 -8.28
C ASP A 134 2.55 -2.38 -8.12
N SER A 135 1.76 -2.11 -7.07
CA SER A 135 0.43 -2.72 -6.90
C SER A 135 -0.50 -2.48 -8.09
N ALA A 136 -0.56 -1.25 -8.61
CA ALA A 136 -1.43 -0.90 -9.72
C ALA A 136 -1.07 -1.69 -10.99
N TYR A 137 0.20 -1.73 -11.37
CA TYR A 137 0.63 -2.53 -12.52
C TYR A 137 0.43 -4.03 -12.29
N SER A 138 0.59 -4.51 -11.05
CA SER A 138 0.25 -5.89 -10.69
C SER A 138 -1.23 -6.20 -10.94
N HIS A 139 -2.14 -5.27 -10.62
CA HIS A 139 -3.58 -5.45 -10.85
C HIS A 139 -3.96 -5.37 -12.33
N LEU A 140 -3.38 -4.44 -13.09
CA LEU A 140 -3.59 -4.34 -14.54
C LEU A 140 -3.15 -5.62 -15.27
N ASN A 141 -2.04 -6.22 -14.84
CA ASN A 141 -1.59 -7.50 -15.39
C ASN A 141 -2.55 -8.64 -15.03
N LEU A 142 -3.13 -8.62 -13.82
CA LEU A 142 -4.09 -9.63 -13.37
C LEU A 142 -5.42 -9.56 -14.14
N GLU A 143 -5.91 -8.37 -14.44
CA GLU A 143 -7.11 -8.17 -15.29
C GLU A 143 -6.90 -8.71 -16.71
N LYS A 144 -5.74 -8.41 -17.32
CA LYS A 144 -5.38 -8.88 -18.66
C LYS A 144 -5.28 -10.40 -18.75
N GLN A 145 -4.88 -11.08 -17.66
CA GLN A 145 -4.80 -12.54 -17.60
C GLN A 145 -6.16 -13.21 -17.32
N SER A 146 -7.13 -12.45 -16.81
CA SER A 146 -8.48 -12.95 -16.48
C SER A 146 -9.49 -12.72 -17.60
N SER A 147 -9.10 -12.06 -18.69
CA SER A 147 -9.92 -11.77 -19.89
C SER A 147 -9.62 -12.75 -21.01
#